data_AF-A0A9W9EG84-F1
#
_entry.id   AF-A0A9W9EG84-F1
#
_cell.length_a   1.000
_cell.length_b   1.000
_cell.length_c   1.000
_cell.angle_alpha   90.00
_cell.angle_beta   90.00
_cell.angle_gamma   90.00
#
_symmetry.space_group_name_H-M   'P 1'
#
loop_
_entity.id
_entity.type
_entity.pdbx_description
1 polymer ?
#
loop_
_entity_poly.entity_id
_entity_poly.type
_entity_poly.pdbx_seq_one_letter_code
_entity_poly.pdbx_strand_id
1 'polypeptide(L)'
;MAPVITTLLDLNFTAESLDPQTHGFLYTSFSKIQREDDSVYFGKIEKPRENISFEEFTEELTRIPDEEIYPKFPTDGSIRSFFEPIKHLYLKRPRLFCYEEYKDDNSVHVIPTLLIEEGKTTPKRPTHVAGYMIKE
;
A
#
# COMPACT_ATOMS: atom_id res chain seq x y z
N MET A 1 9.47 -0.99 14.53
CA MET A 1 10.66 -0.20 14.13
C MET A 1 10.50 0.11 12.66
N ALA A 2 10.88 1.30 12.21
CA ALA A 2 10.87 1.61 10.79
C ALA A 2 11.83 0.66 10.05
N PRO A 3 11.48 0.18 8.85
CA PRO A 3 12.32 -0.70 8.06
C PRO A 3 13.60 0.02 7.62
N VAL A 4 14.74 -0.67 7.70
CA VAL A 4 16.01 -0.16 7.17
C VAL A 4 16.11 -0.54 5.70
N ILE A 5 16.38 0.46 4.87
CA ILE A 5 16.62 0.29 3.44
C ILE A 5 18.12 0.16 3.21
N THR A 6 18.52 -0.86 2.46
CA THR A 6 19.93 -1.15 2.11
C THR A 6 20.13 -1.30 0.62
N THR A 7 19.04 -1.54 -0.12
CA THR A 7 18.97 -1.61 -1.58
C THR A 7 17.62 -1.14 -2.06
N LEU A 8 17.53 -0.65 -3.31
CA LEU A 8 16.25 -0.31 -3.93
C LEU A 8 15.31 -1.52 -4.05
N LEU A 9 15.84 -2.75 -4.05
CA LEU A 9 15.03 -3.97 -4.03
C LEU A 9 14.28 -4.19 -2.72
N ASP A 10 14.67 -3.47 -1.66
CA ASP A 10 13.92 -3.51 -0.41
C ASP A 10 12.57 -2.80 -0.58
N LEU A 11 12.48 -1.78 -1.42
CA LEU A 11 11.27 -1.00 -1.64
C LEU A 11 10.25 -1.78 -2.49
N ASN A 12 8.98 -1.67 -2.13
CA ASN A 12 7.88 -2.25 -2.90
C ASN A 12 7.51 -1.38 -4.11
N PHE A 13 7.78 -0.09 -4.01
CA PHE A 13 7.52 0.90 -5.05
C PHE A 13 8.47 2.09 -4.88
N THR A 14 8.87 2.68 -6.00
CA THR A 14 9.60 3.96 -6.05
C THR A 14 9.24 4.63 -7.37
N ALA A 15 8.82 5.89 -7.35
CA ALA A 15 8.55 6.67 -8.54
C ALA A 15 8.88 8.15 -8.35
N GLU A 16 9.20 8.80 -9.46
CA GLU A 16 9.40 10.24 -9.52
C GLU A 16 8.11 10.89 -10.02
N SER A 17 7.68 11.93 -9.32
CA SER A 17 6.56 12.78 -9.72
C SER A 17 7.10 14.00 -10.47
N LEU A 18 6.43 14.33 -11.58
CA LEU A 18 6.78 15.45 -12.44
C LEU A 18 5.60 16.40 -12.52
N ASP A 19 5.89 17.69 -12.59
CA ASP A 19 4.89 18.71 -12.83
C ASP A 19 4.23 18.49 -14.21
N PRO A 20 2.90 18.43 -14.30
CA PRO A 20 2.23 18.06 -15.54
C PRO A 20 2.30 19.15 -16.62
N GLN A 21 2.62 20.41 -16.28
CA GLN A 21 2.70 21.51 -17.24
C GLN A 21 4.14 21.76 -17.71
N THR A 22 5.07 21.75 -16.78
CA THR A 22 6.48 22.10 -17.00
C THR A 22 7.36 20.87 -17.19
N HIS A 23 6.87 19.68 -16.84
CA HIS A 23 7.64 18.43 -16.76
C HIS A 23 8.85 18.55 -15.81
N GLY A 24 8.86 19.55 -14.93
CA GLY A 24 9.88 19.71 -13.91
C GLY A 24 9.77 18.62 -12.85
N PHE A 25 10.91 18.16 -12.35
CA PHE A 25 10.95 17.24 -11.23
C PHE A 25 10.32 17.89 -9.98
N LEU A 26 9.45 17.14 -9.30
CA LEU A 26 8.85 17.57 -8.04
C LEU A 26 9.46 16.82 -6.86
N TYR A 27 9.32 15.50 -6.84
CA TYR A 27 9.79 14.65 -5.75
C TYR A 27 9.86 13.18 -6.16
N THR A 28 10.54 12.37 -5.35
CA THR A 28 10.53 10.91 -5.41
C THR A 28 9.68 10.38 -4.27
N SER A 29 8.69 9.54 -4.57
CA SER A 29 7.88 8.81 -3.59
C SER A 29 8.23 7.33 -3.58
N PHE A 30 8.06 6.68 -2.44
CA PHE A 30 8.40 5.27 -2.27
C PHE A 30 7.61 4.63 -1.13
N SER A 31 7.50 3.30 -1.17
CA SER A 31 6.85 2.54 -0.11
C SER A 31 7.55 1.24 0.20
N LYS A 32 7.33 0.78 1.43
CA LYS A 32 7.82 -0.49 1.95
C LYS A 32 6.68 -1.19 2.69
N ILE A 33 6.48 -2.46 2.38
CA ILE A 33 5.59 -3.35 3.11
C ILE A 33 6.48 -4.35 3.85
N GLN A 34 6.38 -4.32 5.18
CA GLN A 34 7.06 -5.24 6.07
C GLN A 34 6.40 -6.63 5.96
N ARG A 35 7.17 -7.70 5.75
CA ARG A 35 6.56 -9.03 5.48
C ARG A 35 6.06 -9.72 6.74
N GLU A 36 6.62 -9.37 7.90
CA GLU A 36 6.35 -10.02 9.18
C GLU A 36 4.97 -9.66 9.73
N ASP A 37 4.57 -8.39 9.55
CA ASP A 37 3.33 -7.85 10.13
C ASP A 37 2.42 -7.15 9.10
N ASP A 38 2.82 -7.11 7.83
CA ASP A 38 2.17 -6.35 6.74
C ASP A 38 2.05 -4.84 7.02
N SER A 39 2.84 -4.30 7.96
CA SER A 39 2.90 -2.85 8.18
C SER A 39 3.37 -2.14 6.92
N VAL A 40 2.64 -1.09 6.55
CA VAL A 40 2.93 -0.28 5.38
C VAL A 40 3.62 1.00 5.80
N TYR A 41 4.69 1.34 5.08
CA TYR A 41 5.43 2.57 5.23
C TYR A 41 5.48 3.30 3.90
N PHE A 42 5.42 4.63 3.96
CA PHE A 42 5.51 5.51 2.81
C PHE A 42 6.43 6.67 3.12
N GLY A 43 7.19 7.10 2.11
CA GLY A 43 8.10 8.23 2.20
C GLY A 43 8.11 9.03 0.91
N LYS A 44 8.53 10.28 1.04
CA LYS A 44 8.66 11.24 -0.06
C LYS A 44 9.86 12.14 0.19
N ILE A 45 10.64 12.39 -0.85
CA ILE A 45 11.82 13.26 -0.80
C ILE A 45 11.86 14.14 -2.05
N GLU A 46 12.07 15.44 -1.88
CA GLU A 46 12.26 16.42 -2.97
C GLU A 46 13.66 16.32 -3.62
N LYS A 47 14.07 15.10 -3.98
CA LYS A 47 15.33 14.80 -4.66
C LYS A 47 15.13 13.73 -5.73
N PRO A 48 15.79 13.82 -6.90
CA PRO A 48 15.78 12.74 -7.88
C PRO A 48 16.29 11.45 -7.26
N ARG A 49 15.74 10.31 -7.67
CA ARG A 49 16.00 9.00 -7.07
C ARG A 49 17.49 8.66 -7.00
N GLU A 50 18.25 9.04 -8.02
CA GLU A 50 19.69 8.81 -8.11
C GLU A 50 20.53 9.56 -7.07
N ASN A 51 19.95 10.61 -6.47
CA ASN A 51 20.60 11.46 -5.47
C ASN A 51 20.13 11.18 -4.03
N ILE A 52 19.31 10.14 -3.82
CA ILE A 52 18.81 9.74 -2.51
C ILE A 52 19.68 8.61 -1.97
N SER A 53 20.22 8.79 -0.76
CA SER A 53 20.92 7.74 -0.03
C SER A 53 19.94 6.75 0.63
N PHE A 54 20.41 5.52 0.92
CA PHE A 54 19.60 4.54 1.61
C PHE A 54 19.23 4.94 3.06
N GLU A 55 20.07 5.76 3.69
CA GLU A 55 19.77 6.36 4.99
C GLU A 55 18.58 7.32 4.88
N GLU A 56 18.57 8.22 3.91
CA GLU A 56 17.45 9.13 3.67
C GLU A 56 16.15 8.37 3.33
N PHE A 57 16.23 7.29 2.52
CA PHE A 57 15.07 6.42 2.32
C PHE A 57 14.54 5.85 3.63
N THR A 58 15.42 5.46 4.56
CA THR A 58 15.04 4.88 5.85
C THR A 58 14.41 5.91 6.76
N GLU A 59 14.99 7.11 6.84
CA GLU A 59 14.55 8.19 7.73
C GLU A 59 13.18 8.74 7.35
N GLU A 60 12.89 8.80 6.06
CA GLU A 60 11.64 9.38 5.53
C GLU A 60 10.49 8.37 5.45
N LEU A 61 10.73 7.08 5.74
CA LEU A 61 9.66 6.08 5.83
C LEU A 61 8.82 6.27 7.09
N THR A 62 7.61 6.77 6.89
CA THR A 62 6.61 6.90 7.94
C THR A 62 5.58 5.77 7.84
N ARG A 63 5.24 5.16 8.99
CA ARG A 63 4.20 4.12 9.05
C ARG A 63 2.84 4.73 8.71
N ILE A 64 2.11 4.09 7.80
CA ILE A 64 0.73 4.42 7.52
C ILE A 64 -0.17 3.59 8.47
N PRO A 65 -1.17 4.20 9.14
CA PRO A 65 -2.16 3.45 9.91
C PRO A 65 -2.90 2.42 9.06
N ASP A 66 -3.12 1.23 9.62
CA ASP A 66 -3.78 0.12 8.92
C ASP A 66 -5.18 0.53 8.46
N GLU A 67 -5.89 1.36 9.23
CA GLU A 67 -7.24 1.82 8.94
C GLU A 67 -7.35 2.72 7.71
N GLU A 68 -6.24 3.35 7.29
CA GLU A 68 -6.19 4.17 6.07
C GLU A 68 -6.07 3.31 4.81
N ILE A 69 -5.57 2.08 4.95
CA ILE A 69 -5.18 1.21 3.84
C ILE A 69 -6.10 0.00 3.74
N TYR A 70 -6.32 -0.66 4.86
CA TYR A 70 -7.02 -1.93 4.96
C TYR A 70 -8.47 -1.69 5.41
N PRO A 71 -9.45 -2.08 4.58
CA PRO A 71 -10.85 -1.98 5.00
C PRO A 71 -11.15 -2.97 6.11
N LYS A 72 -12.03 -2.57 7.02
CA LYS A 72 -12.71 -3.53 7.90
C LYS A 72 -13.51 -4.51 7.05
N PHE A 73 -13.52 -5.78 7.45
CA PHE A 73 -14.26 -6.79 6.71
C PHE A 73 -15.77 -6.51 6.73
N PRO A 74 -16.45 -6.55 5.56
CA PRO A 74 -17.90 -6.39 5.53
C PRO A 74 -18.60 -7.53 6.26
N THR A 75 -19.44 -7.21 7.24
CA THR A 75 -20.24 -8.18 8.00
C THR A 75 -21.56 -8.55 7.30
N ASP A 76 -21.87 -7.89 6.20
CA ASP A 76 -23.09 -8.08 5.40
C ASP A 76 -23.09 -9.36 4.53
N GLY A 77 -22.02 -10.15 4.59
CA GLY A 77 -21.87 -11.40 3.84
C GLY A 77 -21.62 -11.21 2.34
N SER A 78 -21.40 -9.98 1.89
CA SER A 78 -21.09 -9.66 0.48
C SER A 78 -19.76 -10.27 0.03
N ILE A 79 -18.82 -10.46 0.96
CA ILE A 79 -17.53 -11.12 0.74
C ILE A 79 -17.51 -12.41 1.59
N ARG A 80 -17.12 -13.54 0.98
CA ARG A 80 -16.94 -14.82 1.69
C ARG A 80 -15.45 -15.09 1.85
N SER A 81 -14.99 -15.24 3.10
CA SER A 81 -13.70 -15.88 3.38
C SER A 81 -13.82 -17.37 3.05
N PHE A 82 -12.85 -17.92 2.32
CA PHE A 82 -12.79 -19.36 2.01
C PHE A 82 -11.99 -20.16 3.05
N PHE A 83 -11.50 -19.51 4.11
CA PHE A 83 -10.64 -20.13 5.12
C PHE A 83 -11.23 -19.98 6.52
N GLU A 84 -11.62 -21.10 7.14
CA GLU A 84 -11.81 -21.27 8.59
C GLU A 84 -10.59 -22.03 9.17
N PRO A 85 -10.23 -21.85 10.47
CA PRO A 85 -9.89 -20.61 11.15
C PRO A 85 -8.36 -20.42 11.12
N ILE A 86 -7.86 -19.43 10.38
CA ILE A 86 -6.47 -19.00 10.47
C ILE A 86 -6.49 -17.56 10.98
N LYS A 87 -5.83 -17.28 12.08
CA LYS A 87 -5.99 -16.02 12.85
C LYS A 87 -5.43 -14.77 12.17
N HIS A 88 -4.83 -14.86 10.99
CA HIS A 88 -4.11 -13.74 10.37
C HIS A 88 -4.26 -13.81 8.85
N LEU A 89 -5.15 -12.97 8.32
CA LEU A 89 -5.49 -12.95 6.92
C LEU A 89 -5.25 -11.47 6.41
N TYR A 90 -4.86 -11.14 5.15
CA TYR A 90 -4.92 -9.76 4.60
C TYR A 90 -5.31 -9.68 3.11
N LEU A 91 -6.07 -8.65 2.73
CA LEU A 91 -6.61 -8.48 1.38
C LEU A 91 -5.45 -8.23 0.41
N LYS A 92 -5.75 -8.39 -0.88
CA LYS A 92 -4.81 -8.08 -1.96
C LYS A 92 -4.08 -6.76 -1.67
N ARG A 93 -2.74 -6.75 -1.83
CA ARG A 93 -1.90 -5.58 -1.53
C ARG A 93 -2.42 -4.34 -2.26
N PRO A 94 -2.73 -3.25 -1.54
CA PRO A 94 -3.18 -2.03 -2.18
C PRO A 94 -2.11 -1.48 -3.09
N ARG A 95 -2.56 -0.87 -4.19
CA ARG A 95 -1.67 -0.12 -5.07
C ARG A 95 -1.45 1.25 -4.43
N LEU A 96 -0.30 1.41 -3.76
CA LEU A 96 0.04 2.62 -3.01
C LEU A 96 0.66 3.73 -3.86
N PHE A 97 0.74 3.57 -5.18
CA PHE A 97 1.38 4.56 -6.05
C PHE A 97 0.65 5.92 -6.07
N CYS A 98 -0.66 5.94 -5.79
CA CYS A 98 -1.46 7.17 -5.64
C CYS A 98 -1.77 7.52 -4.17
N TYR A 99 -1.10 6.89 -3.19
CA TYR A 99 -1.44 7.14 -1.78
C TYR A 99 -1.34 8.63 -1.42
N GLU A 100 -0.32 9.30 -1.93
CA GLU A 100 -0.11 10.72 -1.72
C GLU A 100 -1.20 11.59 -2.34
N GLU A 101 -1.56 11.34 -3.61
CA GLU A 101 -2.65 12.06 -4.28
C GLU A 101 -3.94 11.98 -3.46
N TYR A 102 -4.26 10.78 -2.94
CA TYR A 102 -5.41 10.59 -2.06
C TYR A 102 -5.24 11.27 -0.70
N LYS A 103 -4.03 11.43 -0.19
CA LYS A 103 -3.77 12.13 1.08
C LYS A 103 -3.92 13.63 0.91
N ASP A 104 -3.38 14.18 -0.17
CA ASP A 104 -3.45 15.60 -0.51
C ASP A 104 -4.91 16.03 -0.79
N ASP A 105 -5.68 15.17 -1.46
CA ASP A 105 -7.11 15.39 -1.75
C ASP A 105 -8.04 15.03 -0.57
N ASN A 106 -7.49 14.60 0.57
CA ASN A 106 -8.24 14.12 1.75
C ASN A 106 -9.25 12.98 1.41
N SER A 107 -8.87 12.13 0.45
CA SER A 107 -9.68 11.04 -0.09
C SER A 107 -9.05 9.65 0.14
N VAL A 108 -8.19 9.49 1.16
CA VAL A 108 -7.51 8.22 1.48
C VAL A 108 -8.48 7.03 1.64
N HIS A 109 -9.71 7.30 2.10
CA HIS A 109 -10.82 6.34 2.21
C HIS A 109 -11.22 5.64 0.89
N VAL A 110 -10.78 6.17 -0.26
CA VAL A 110 -10.97 5.53 -1.57
C VAL A 110 -10.18 4.22 -1.67
N ILE A 111 -8.97 4.15 -1.08
CA ILE A 111 -8.11 2.96 -1.12
C ILE A 111 -8.82 1.72 -0.55
N PRO A 112 -9.35 1.74 0.70
CA PRO A 112 -10.07 0.60 1.25
C PRO A 112 -11.36 0.29 0.48
N THR A 113 -12.02 1.31 -0.08
CA THR A 113 -13.24 1.14 -0.90
C THR A 113 -12.96 0.34 -2.18
N LEU A 114 -11.90 0.70 -2.91
CA LEU A 114 -11.48 0.00 -4.12
C LEU A 114 -11.11 -1.46 -3.84
N LEU A 115 -10.51 -1.74 -2.68
CA LEU A 115 -10.20 -3.11 -2.25
C LEU A 115 -11.46 -3.95 -2.01
N ILE A 116 -12.49 -3.37 -1.38
CA ILE A 116 -13.79 -4.03 -1.18
C ILE A 116 -14.46 -4.34 -2.53
N GLU A 117 -14.50 -3.37 -3.44
CA GLU A 117 -15.13 -3.54 -4.76
C GLU A 117 -14.40 -4.58 -5.62
N GLU A 118 -13.07 -4.63 -5.56
CA GLU A 118 -12.31 -5.72 -6.16
C GLU A 118 -12.68 -7.08 -5.54
N GLY A 119 -12.86 -7.12 -4.21
CA GLY A 119 -13.29 -8.30 -3.47
C GLY A 119 -14.63 -8.87 -3.93
N LYS A 120 -15.58 -7.98 -4.27
CA LYS A 120 -16.92 -8.35 -4.74
C LYS A 120 -16.93 -8.86 -6.19
N THR A 121 -16.09 -8.28 -7.04
CA THR A 121 -16.13 -8.47 -8.50
C THR A 121 -15.26 -9.62 -8.99
N THR A 122 -14.31 -10.10 -8.19
CA THR A 122 -13.41 -11.17 -8.60
C THR A 122 -14.13 -12.53 -8.64
N PRO A 123 -14.06 -13.26 -9.78
CA PRO A 123 -14.78 -14.52 -9.94
C PRO A 123 -14.24 -15.59 -8.98
N LYS A 124 -15.15 -16.20 -8.21
CA LYS A 124 -14.87 -17.29 -7.27
C LYS A 124 -14.52 -18.59 -8.03
N ARG A 125 -13.25 -18.74 -8.44
CA ARG A 125 -12.78 -19.96 -9.13
C ARG A 125 -12.11 -20.92 -8.15
N PRO A 126 -12.40 -22.24 -8.20
CA PRO A 126 -11.84 -23.23 -7.26
C PRO A 126 -10.32 -23.45 -7.42
N THR A 127 -9.71 -23.05 -8.54
CA THR A 127 -8.27 -23.21 -8.82
C THR A 127 -7.46 -21.93 -8.71
N HIS A 128 -8.13 -20.78 -8.61
CA HIS A 128 -7.52 -19.47 -8.36
C HIS A 128 -8.33 -18.84 -7.24
N VAL A 129 -8.06 -19.32 -6.03
CA VAL A 129 -8.61 -18.74 -4.82
C VAL A 129 -7.96 -17.37 -4.69
N ALA A 130 -8.63 -16.32 -5.19
CA ALA A 130 -8.45 -14.99 -4.65
C ALA A 130 -9.00 -15.06 -3.21
N GLY A 131 -8.20 -15.65 -2.33
CA GLY A 131 -8.49 -15.76 -0.91
C GLY A 131 -8.41 -14.35 -0.37
N TYR A 132 -9.55 -13.77 -0.06
CA TYR A 132 -9.63 -12.49 0.63
C TYR A 132 -9.35 -12.74 2.08
N MET A 133 -8.29 -12.11 2.53
CA MET A 133 -7.79 -12.32 3.86
C MET A 133 -7.94 -10.96 4.63
N ILE A 134 -8.15 -10.94 5.95
CA ILE A 134 -8.62 -9.87 6.84
C ILE A 134 -7.75 -9.91 8.11
N LYS A 135 -7.16 -8.80 8.55
CA LYS A 135 -6.45 -8.75 9.84
C LYS A 135 -7.16 -7.79 10.78
N GLU A 136 -7.06 -8.15 12.05
CA GLU A 136 -7.70 -7.53 13.23
C GLU A 136 -7.24 -6.11 13.50
#